data_AF-A0A7W9HD27-F1
#
_entry.id   AF-A0A7W9HD27-F1
#
_cell.length_a   1.000
_cell.length_b   1.000
_cell.length_c   1.000
_cell.angle_alpha   90.00
_cell.angle_beta   90.00
_cell.angle_gamma   90.00
#
_symmetry.space_group_name_H-M   'P 1'
#
loop_
_entity.id
_entity.type
_entity.pdbx_description
1 polymer ?
#
loop_
_entity_poly.entity_id
_entity_poly.type
_entity_poly.pdbx_seq_one_letter_code
_entity_poly.pdbx_strand_id
1 'polypeptide(L)'
;MTNLDVHAEEPDRASLGALLADRTRAAICLALLDGRARTASEVARLAGVAPSTATSHLDRLVAGGLSAQERRGRHRCVFLADPGIAEMTEAPAARAPRRLVPVRSLTAARRHRAVGFARVCYDHLGGSLAVAMTETMTARGLLSWESGPALTTSARHG
;
A
#
# COMPACT_ATOMS: atom_id res chain seq x y z
N MET A 1 -40.50 -28.97 4.34
CA MET A 1 -39.26 -28.83 5.14
C MET A 1 -38.18 -28.35 4.20
N THR A 2 -38.17 -27.04 3.91
CA THR A 2 -37.29 -26.44 2.90
C THR A 2 -35.99 -26.07 3.59
N ASN A 3 -34.90 -26.75 3.24
CA ASN A 3 -33.58 -26.50 3.78
C ASN A 3 -33.09 -25.16 3.21
N LEU A 4 -33.22 -24.10 3.99
CA LEU A 4 -32.67 -22.78 3.71
C LEU A 4 -31.28 -22.71 4.34
N ASP A 5 -30.30 -23.38 3.74
CA ASP A 5 -28.90 -23.00 3.93
C ASP A 5 -28.64 -21.76 3.06
N VAL A 6 -29.36 -20.68 3.37
CA VAL A 6 -29.17 -19.36 2.77
C VAL A 6 -28.23 -18.63 3.69
N HIS A 7 -26.94 -18.93 3.55
CA HIS A 7 -25.92 -18.14 4.20
C HIS A 7 -25.86 -16.78 3.49
N ALA A 8 -26.14 -15.71 4.23
CA ALA A 8 -25.78 -14.38 3.81
C ALA A 8 -24.25 -14.26 3.87
N GLU A 9 -23.62 -13.86 2.77
CA GLU A 9 -22.20 -13.60 2.74
C GLU A 9 -21.93 -12.24 3.38
N GLU A 10 -21.35 -12.26 4.58
CA GLU A 10 -20.88 -11.04 5.25
C GLU A 10 -19.37 -10.88 5.09
N PRO A 11 -18.86 -9.66 4.88
CA PRO A 11 -17.42 -9.42 4.83
C PRO A 11 -16.75 -9.78 6.16
N ASP A 12 -15.79 -10.72 6.13
CA ASP A 12 -14.98 -11.06 7.30
C ASP A 12 -13.88 -10.02 7.56
N ARG A 13 -14.29 -8.94 8.22
CA ARG A 13 -13.41 -7.82 8.60
C ARG A 13 -12.33 -8.24 9.59
N ALA A 14 -12.58 -9.25 10.43
CA ALA A 14 -11.65 -9.69 11.46
C ALA A 14 -10.46 -10.44 10.83
N SER A 15 -10.73 -11.36 9.89
CA SER A 15 -9.68 -12.05 9.15
C SER A 15 -8.84 -11.10 8.30
N LEU A 16 -9.48 -10.13 7.63
CA LEU A 16 -8.78 -9.07 6.90
C LEU A 16 -7.87 -8.24 7.84
N GLY A 17 -8.41 -7.78 8.98
CA GLY A 17 -7.65 -7.04 9.98
C GLY A 17 -6.48 -7.84 10.53
N ALA A 18 -6.66 -9.14 10.79
CA ALA A 18 -5.61 -10.03 11.28
C ALA A 18 -4.47 -10.18 10.26
N LEU A 19 -4.75 -10.16 8.95
CA LEU A 19 -3.71 -10.18 7.91
C LEU A 19 -2.88 -8.90 7.92
N LEU A 20 -3.47 -7.74 8.21
CA LEU A 20 -2.74 -6.46 8.24
C LEU A 20 -2.05 -6.18 9.59
N ALA A 21 -2.55 -6.73 10.69
CA ALA A 21 -2.04 -6.52 12.05
C ALA A 21 -0.73 -7.29 12.35
N ASP A 22 0.23 -7.26 11.41
CA ASP A 22 1.53 -7.91 11.51
C ASP A 22 2.60 -7.07 10.83
N ARG A 23 3.68 -6.78 11.56
CA ARG A 23 4.74 -5.89 11.08
C ARG A 23 5.38 -6.38 9.78
N THR A 24 5.60 -7.68 9.64
CA THR A 24 6.24 -8.25 8.46
C THR A 24 5.29 -8.19 7.27
N ARG A 25 4.02 -8.55 7.44
CA ARG A 25 3.03 -8.44 6.36
C ARG A 25 2.83 -6.99 5.92
N ALA A 26 2.75 -6.06 6.86
CA ALA A 26 2.69 -4.63 6.54
C ALA A 26 3.91 -4.17 5.72
N ALA A 27 5.13 -4.57 6.12
CA ALA A 27 6.35 -4.26 5.35
C ALA A 27 6.36 -4.89 3.96
N ILE A 28 5.83 -6.11 3.81
CA ILE A 28 5.65 -6.79 2.53
C ILE A 28 4.65 -6.04 1.65
N CYS A 29 3.47 -5.66 2.16
CA CYS A 29 2.49 -4.90 1.41
C CYS A 29 3.07 -3.55 0.96
N LEU A 30 3.80 -2.85 1.84
CA LEU A 30 4.53 -1.62 1.49
C LEU A 30 5.56 -1.84 0.35
N ALA A 31 6.22 -3.00 0.30
CA ALA A 31 7.16 -3.33 -0.78
C ALA A 31 6.48 -3.64 -2.13
N LEU A 32 5.17 -3.93 -2.11
CA LEU A 32 4.35 -4.23 -3.28
C LEU A 32 3.43 -3.06 -3.69
N LEU A 33 3.44 -1.95 -2.93
CA LEU A 33 2.62 -0.76 -3.21
C LEU A 33 2.86 -0.16 -4.60
N ASP A 34 4.03 -0.37 -5.19
CA ASP A 34 4.30 0.11 -6.54
C ASP A 34 3.65 -0.74 -7.64
N GLY A 35 2.75 -1.67 -7.29
CA GLY A 35 1.96 -2.48 -8.23
C GLY A 35 2.76 -3.48 -9.07
N ARG A 36 4.10 -3.48 -8.97
CA ARG A 36 4.96 -4.36 -9.78
C ARG A 36 4.94 -5.76 -9.22
N ALA A 37 4.86 -6.75 -10.11
CA ALA A 37 5.09 -8.14 -9.75
C ALA A 37 6.56 -8.35 -9.37
N ARG A 38 6.81 -8.89 -8.17
CA ARG A 38 8.14 -9.13 -7.61
C ARG A 38 8.32 -10.57 -7.19
N THR A 39 9.53 -11.09 -7.29
CA THR A 39 9.88 -12.39 -6.72
C THR A 39 9.91 -12.32 -5.19
N ALA A 40 9.74 -13.47 -4.52
CA ALA A 40 9.82 -13.55 -3.06
C ALA A 40 11.17 -13.01 -2.51
N SER A 41 12.27 -13.25 -3.24
CA SER A 41 13.60 -12.74 -2.87
C SER A 41 13.69 -11.22 -2.95
N GLU A 42 13.09 -10.60 -3.96
CA GLU A 42 13.04 -9.15 -4.08
C GLU A 42 12.19 -8.53 -2.97
N VAL A 43 11.03 -9.13 -2.67
CA VAL A 43 10.17 -8.71 -1.56
C VAL A 43 10.92 -8.83 -0.23
N ALA A 44 11.61 -9.94 0.02
CA ALA A 44 12.39 -10.14 1.24
C ALA A 44 13.43 -9.03 1.43
N ARG A 45 14.17 -8.70 0.35
CA ARG A 45 15.16 -7.62 0.36
C ARG A 45 14.54 -6.24 0.62
N LEU A 46 13.39 -5.95 0.03
CA LEU A 46 12.70 -4.67 0.20
C LEU A 46 12.07 -4.52 1.59
N ALA A 47 11.47 -5.59 2.10
CA ALA A 47 10.85 -5.63 3.42
C ALA A 47 11.88 -5.80 4.57
N GLY A 48 13.14 -6.11 4.25
CA GLY A 48 14.20 -6.28 5.24
C GLY A 48 14.05 -7.53 6.11
N VAL A 49 13.53 -8.61 5.53
CA VAL A 49 13.29 -9.89 6.22
C VAL A 49 13.98 -11.05 5.52
N ALA A 50 14.12 -12.19 6.21
CA ALA A 50 14.70 -13.39 5.61
C ALA A 50 13.78 -13.95 4.48
N PRO A 51 14.35 -14.60 3.45
CA PRO A 51 13.55 -15.16 2.34
C PRO A 51 12.48 -16.16 2.80
N SER A 52 12.79 -17.03 3.76
CA SER A 52 11.83 -18.00 4.31
C SER A 52 10.66 -17.32 5.02
N THR A 53 10.95 -16.26 5.78
CA THR A 53 9.94 -15.40 6.40
C THR A 53 9.06 -14.76 5.33
N ALA A 54 9.65 -14.13 4.31
CA ALA A 54 8.88 -13.52 3.22
C ALA A 54 7.94 -14.52 2.55
N THR A 55 8.42 -15.71 2.20
CA THR A 55 7.60 -16.77 1.59
C THR A 55 6.40 -17.13 2.45
N SER A 56 6.62 -17.44 3.74
CA SER A 56 5.55 -17.82 4.66
C SER A 56 4.48 -16.73 4.80
N HIS A 57 4.90 -15.46 4.87
CA HIS A 57 3.98 -14.33 4.96
C HIS A 57 3.26 -14.05 3.64
N LEU A 58 3.93 -14.21 2.50
CA LEU A 58 3.32 -14.07 1.17
C LEU A 58 2.25 -15.13 0.92
N ASP A 59 2.50 -16.38 1.30
CA ASP A 59 1.50 -17.45 1.13
C ASP A 59 0.22 -17.14 1.94
N ARG A 60 0.35 -16.55 3.14
CA ARG A 60 -0.81 -16.08 3.93
C ARG A 60 -1.54 -14.90 3.28
N LEU A 61 -0.80 -13.94 2.71
CA LEU A 61 -1.39 -12.79 2.02
C LEU A 61 -2.12 -13.21 0.74
N VAL A 62 -1.57 -14.19 0.01
CA VAL A 62 -2.21 -14.77 -1.18
C VAL A 62 -3.46 -15.55 -0.80
N ALA A 63 -3.37 -16.43 0.20
CA ALA A 63 -4.51 -17.19 0.69
C ALA A 63 -5.65 -16.29 1.21
N GLY A 64 -5.29 -15.14 1.80
CA GLY A 64 -6.24 -14.14 2.29
C GLY A 64 -6.68 -13.10 1.27
N GLY A 65 -6.28 -13.21 0.00
CA GLY A 65 -6.72 -12.32 -1.07
C GLY A 65 -6.10 -10.93 -1.11
N LEU A 66 -5.14 -10.59 -0.25
CA LEU A 66 -4.45 -9.29 -0.28
C LEU A 66 -3.37 -9.24 -1.35
N SER A 67 -2.88 -10.39 -1.80
CA SER A 67 -1.88 -10.48 -2.86
C SER A 67 -2.28 -11.52 -3.87
N ALA A 68 -1.88 -11.29 -5.11
CA ALA A 68 -1.98 -12.26 -6.19
C ALA A 68 -0.57 -12.73 -6.56
N GLN A 69 -0.51 -13.85 -7.26
CA GLN A 69 0.73 -14.41 -7.77
C GLN A 69 0.58 -14.80 -9.23
N GLU A 70 1.67 -14.67 -9.98
CA GLU A 70 1.75 -15.10 -11.36
C GLU A 70 3.10 -15.75 -11.65
N ARG A 71 3.16 -16.55 -12.72
CA ARG A 71 4.39 -17.20 -13.15
C ARG A 71 5.06 -16.35 -14.22
N ARG A 72 6.21 -15.75 -13.88
CA ARG A 72 7.08 -15.06 -14.86
C ARG A 72 8.31 -15.94 -15.13
N GLY A 73 8.25 -16.67 -16.25
CA GLY A 73 9.29 -17.64 -16.60
C GLY A 73 9.41 -18.75 -15.55
N ARG A 74 10.57 -18.84 -14.90
CA ARG A 74 10.86 -19.84 -13.84
C ARG A 74 10.53 -19.34 -12.43
N HIS A 75 10.15 -18.08 -12.28
CA HIS A 75 9.95 -17.47 -10.97
C HIS A 75 8.47 -17.23 -10.68
N ARG A 76 8.10 -17.48 -9.42
CA ARG A 76 6.83 -17.04 -8.85
C ARG A 76 6.97 -15.57 -8.47
N CYS A 77 6.19 -14.72 -9.11
CA CYS A 77 6.10 -13.31 -8.78
C CYS A 77 4.78 -13.01 -8.06
N VAL A 78 4.80 -12.04 -7.16
CA VAL A 78 3.68 -11.61 -6.33
C VAL A 78 3.45 -10.11 -6.49
N PHE A 79 2.21 -9.68 -6.38
CA PHE A 79 1.77 -8.28 -6.44
C PHE A 79 0.53 -8.11 -5.56
N LEU A 80 0.17 -6.86 -5.23
CA LEU A 80 -1.11 -6.60 -4.55
C LEU A 80 -2.27 -6.98 -5.47
N ALA A 81 -3.33 -7.59 -4.91
CA ALA A 81 -4.42 -8.14 -5.72
C ALA A 81 -5.15 -7.08 -6.55
N ASP A 82 -5.35 -5.88 -5.98
CA ASP A 82 -5.99 -4.75 -6.64
C ASP A 82 -5.57 -3.40 -6.00
N PRO A 83 -5.84 -2.26 -6.66
CA PRO A 83 -5.51 -0.93 -6.14
C PRO A 83 -6.15 -0.59 -4.79
N GLY A 84 -7.33 -1.10 -4.49
CA GLY A 84 -8.01 -0.88 -3.21
C GLY A 84 -7.24 -1.48 -2.03
N ILE A 85 -6.51 -2.59 -2.23
CA ILE A 85 -5.60 -3.12 -1.21
C ILE A 85 -4.43 -2.18 -0.94
N ALA A 86 -3.92 -1.49 -1.97
CA ALA A 86 -2.85 -0.50 -1.82
C ALA A 86 -3.33 0.68 -0.98
N GLU A 87 -4.50 1.24 -1.31
CA GLU A 87 -5.14 2.32 -0.55
C GLU A 87 -5.39 1.92 0.92
N MET A 88 -5.95 0.72 1.13
CA MET A 88 -6.19 0.17 2.46
C MET A 88 -4.90 -0.05 3.25
N THR A 89 -3.80 -0.42 2.59
CA THR A 89 -2.49 -0.58 3.23
C THR A 89 -1.92 0.77 3.68
N GLU A 90 -2.13 1.84 2.90
CA GLU A 90 -1.64 3.18 3.22
C GLU A 90 -2.51 3.92 4.25
N ALA A 91 -3.83 3.72 4.26
CA ALA A 91 -4.75 4.48 5.09
C ALA A 91 -4.47 4.45 6.61
N PRO A 92 -4.07 3.30 7.21
CA PRO A 92 -3.64 3.25 8.60
C PRO A 92 -2.39 4.08 8.87
N ALA A 93 -1.45 4.15 7.92
CA ALA A 93 -0.19 4.87 8.11
C ALA A 93 -0.41 6.38 8.31
N ALA A 94 -1.46 6.95 7.72
CA ALA A 94 -1.85 8.34 7.91
C ALA A 94 -2.36 8.65 9.33
N ARG A 95 -2.89 7.64 10.04
CA ARG A 95 -3.50 7.76 11.37
C ARG A 95 -2.66 7.14 12.48
N ALA A 96 -1.67 6.32 12.12
CA ALA A 96 -0.84 5.60 13.06
C ALA A 96 0.08 6.57 13.84
N PRO A 97 0.30 6.33 15.14
CA PRO A 97 1.27 7.11 15.91
C PRO A 97 2.66 6.96 15.29
N ARG A 98 3.37 8.08 15.19
CA ARG A 98 4.74 8.08 14.67
C ARG A 98 5.66 7.38 15.67
N ARG A 99 6.41 6.39 15.20
CA ARG A 99 7.47 5.73 15.97
C ARG A 99 8.82 6.29 15.58
N LEU A 100 9.66 6.61 16.56
CA LEU A 100 11.06 6.96 16.31
C LEU A 100 11.84 5.71 15.88
N VAL A 101 12.49 5.81 14.72
CA VAL A 101 13.40 4.77 14.21
C VAL A 101 14.83 5.32 14.28
N PRO A 102 15.78 4.60 14.91
CA PRO A 102 17.18 5.03 14.93
C PRO A 102 17.74 5.11 13.51
N VAL A 103 18.24 6.27 13.12
CA VAL A 103 19.02 6.44 11.89
C VAL A 103 20.50 6.33 12.21
N ARG A 104 21.15 5.31 11.65
CA ARG A 104 22.55 4.94 11.97
C ARG A 104 23.59 5.62 11.08
N SER A 105 23.18 6.51 10.18
CA SER A 105 24.09 7.28 9.33
C SER A 105 23.44 8.57 8.83
N LEU A 106 24.28 9.55 8.47
CA LEU A 106 23.83 10.81 7.86
C LEU A 106 23.12 10.56 6.53
N THR A 107 23.60 9.59 5.73
CA THR A 107 22.97 9.18 4.48
C THR A 107 21.57 8.62 4.70
N ALA A 108 21.40 7.77 5.72
CA ALA A 108 20.09 7.24 6.08
C ALA A 108 19.14 8.35 6.57
N ALA A 109 19.64 9.31 7.35
CA ALA A 109 18.87 10.47 7.79
C ALA A 109 18.42 11.35 6.62
N ARG A 110 19.30 11.65 5.67
CA ARG A 110 18.97 12.40 4.45
C ARG A 110 17.93 11.68 3.61
N ARG A 111 18.08 10.36 3.40
CA ARG A 111 17.09 9.55 2.69
C ARG A 111 15.72 9.58 3.37
N HIS A 112 15.70 9.46 4.70
CA HIS A 112 14.44 9.51 5.46
C HIS A 112 13.74 10.87 5.37
N ARG A 113 14.51 11.98 5.34
CA ARG A 113 13.96 13.32 5.09
C ARG A 113 13.45 13.47 3.66
N ALA A 114 14.20 13.00 2.67
CA ALA A 114 13.81 13.08 1.26
C ALA A 114 12.49 12.35 1.00
N VAL A 115 12.35 11.12 1.52
CA VAL A 115 11.10 10.33 1.40
C VAL A 115 9.91 11.00 2.11
N GLY A 116 10.16 11.67 3.24
CA GLY A 116 9.12 12.45 3.93
C GLY A 116 8.72 13.72 3.18
N PHE A 117 9.68 14.36 2.50
CA PHE A 117 9.44 15.54 1.67
C PHE A 117 8.63 15.20 0.42
N ALA A 118 9.11 14.24 -0.38
CA ALA A 118 8.42 13.78 -1.57
C ALA A 118 8.83 12.35 -1.94
N ARG A 119 7.88 11.54 -2.40
CA ARG A 119 8.12 10.24 -3.01
C ARG A 119 7.08 9.99 -4.09
N VAL A 120 7.44 9.20 -5.09
CA VAL A 120 6.50 8.66 -6.08
C VAL A 120 6.48 7.15 -5.92
N CYS A 121 5.30 6.59 -5.64
CA CYS A 121 5.04 5.15 -5.64
C CYS A 121 4.10 4.87 -6.82
N TYR A 122 4.42 3.97 -7.74
CA TYR A 122 3.65 3.72 -8.97
C TYR A 122 3.22 4.99 -9.74
N ASP A 123 2.05 5.54 -9.42
CA ASP A 123 1.38 6.74 -9.95
C ASP A 123 0.95 7.75 -8.84
N HIS A 124 1.26 7.49 -7.58
CA HIS A 124 0.93 8.35 -6.44
C HIS A 124 2.12 9.18 -6.00
N LEU A 125 1.93 10.50 -5.97
CA LEU A 125 2.84 11.44 -5.30
C LEU A 125 2.48 11.52 -3.82
N GLY A 126 3.45 11.25 -2.95
CA GLY A 126 3.28 11.30 -1.50
C GLY A 126 4.35 12.15 -0.81
N GLY A 127 4.10 12.58 0.42
CA GLY A 127 5.00 13.44 1.21
C GLY A 127 4.44 14.85 1.43
N SER A 128 5.15 15.69 2.20
CA SER A 128 4.71 17.07 2.44
C SER A 128 4.58 17.89 1.15
N LEU A 129 5.42 17.56 0.17
CA LEU A 129 5.30 17.81 -1.27
C LEU A 129 3.85 17.74 -1.77
N ALA A 130 3.38 16.50 -1.84
CA ALA A 130 2.08 16.14 -2.36
C ALA A 130 0.93 16.83 -1.61
N VAL A 131 1.03 16.91 -0.28
CA VAL A 131 0.02 17.56 0.56
C VAL A 131 -0.09 19.05 0.21
N ALA A 132 1.03 19.77 0.18
CA ALA A 132 1.04 21.19 -0.15
C ALA A 132 0.51 21.47 -1.56
N MET A 133 0.84 20.59 -2.53
CA MET A 133 0.28 20.68 -3.89
C MET A 133 -1.24 20.51 -3.89
N THR A 134 -1.74 19.45 -3.24
CA THR A 134 -3.17 19.15 -3.15
C THR A 134 -3.96 20.25 -2.44
N GLU A 135 -3.43 20.79 -1.33
CA GLU A 135 -4.01 21.93 -0.62
C GLU A 135 -4.07 23.17 -1.51
N THR A 136 -2.97 23.49 -2.20
CA THR A 136 -2.90 24.65 -3.11
C THR A 136 -3.87 24.52 -4.27
N MET A 137 -3.94 23.33 -4.90
CA MET A 137 -4.86 23.08 -6.01
C MET A 137 -6.32 23.13 -5.55
N THR A 138 -6.63 22.65 -4.35
CA THR A 138 -7.98 22.77 -3.74
C THR A 138 -8.33 24.23 -3.47
N ALA A 139 -7.43 24.99 -2.84
CA ALA A 139 -7.64 26.41 -2.53
C ALA A 139 -7.82 27.28 -3.79
N ARG A 140 -7.17 26.90 -4.90
CA ARG A 140 -7.33 27.55 -6.21
C ARG A 140 -8.55 27.07 -7.01
N GLY A 141 -9.36 26.18 -6.45
CA GLY A 141 -10.52 25.61 -7.13
C GLY A 141 -10.16 24.75 -8.34
N LEU A 142 -8.95 24.18 -8.36
CA LEU A 142 -8.47 23.27 -9.42
C LEU A 142 -8.83 21.81 -9.12
N LEU A 143 -9.06 21.48 -7.85
CA LEU A 143 -9.54 20.17 -7.39
C LEU A 143 -10.92 20.28 -6.72
N SER A 144 -11.82 19.36 -7.05
CA SER A 144 -13.07 19.09 -6.33
C SER A 144 -12.96 17.80 -5.53
N TRP A 145 -13.72 17.72 -4.44
CA TRP A 145 -13.80 16.56 -3.55
C TRP A 145 -15.22 15.97 -3.44
N GLU A 146 -16.21 16.50 -4.18
CA GLU A 146 -17.63 16.12 -4.05
C GLU A 146 -17.92 14.64 -4.33
N SER A 147 -17.14 14.01 -5.22
CA SER A 147 -17.27 12.59 -5.59
C SER A 147 -15.94 11.85 -5.50
N GLY A 148 -15.05 12.34 -4.64
CA GLY A 148 -13.62 12.02 -4.65
C GLY A 148 -12.80 13.08 -5.39
N PRO A 149 -11.46 12.96 -5.38
CA PRO A 149 -10.56 13.93 -5.99
C PRO A 149 -10.73 13.97 -7.52
N ALA A 150 -11.14 15.13 -8.04
CA ALA A 150 -11.31 15.35 -9.48
C ALA A 150 -10.84 16.74 -9.92
N LEU A 151 -10.32 16.85 -11.15
CA LEU A 151 -10.00 18.15 -11.75
C LEU A 151 -11.28 18.93 -12.07
N THR A 152 -11.32 20.20 -11.68
CA THR A 152 -12.40 21.12 -12.08
C THR A 152 -12.24 21.54 -13.54
N THR A 153 -13.29 22.13 -14.11
CA THR A 153 -13.24 22.71 -15.46
C THR A 153 -12.13 23.75 -15.60
N SER A 154 -11.91 24.56 -14.56
CA SER A 154 -10.85 25.57 -14.50
C SER A 154 -9.43 24.97 -14.58
N ALA A 155 -9.25 23.73 -14.14
CA ALA A 155 -7.97 23.03 -14.21
C ALA A 155 -7.69 22.37 -15.57
N ARG A 156 -8.70 22.21 -16.43
CA ARG A 156 -8.58 21.51 -17.72
C ARG A 156 -8.28 22.44 -18.90
N HIS A 157 -8.36 23.76 -18.69
CA HIS A 157 -8.19 24.78 -19.73
C HIS A 157 -7.07 25.79 -19.41
N GLY A 158 -6.25 25.51 -18.40
CA GLY A 158 -5.10 26.32 -17.98
C GLY A 158 -3.78 25.79 -18.51
#